data_AF-V9XHA5-F1
#
_entry.id   AF-V9XHA5-F1
#
_cell.length_a   1.000
_cell.length_b   1.000
_cell.length_c   1.000
_cell.angle_alpha   90.00
_cell.angle_beta   90.00
_cell.angle_gamma   90.00
#
_symmetry.space_group_name_H-M   'P 1'
#
loop_
_entity.id
_entity.type
_entity.pdbx_description
1 polymer ?
#
loop_
_entity_poly.entity_id
_entity_poly.type
_entity_poly.pdbx_seq_one_letter_code
_entity_poly.pdbx_strand_id
1 'polypeptide(L)' 'MKRTLHALDKIQERLESELDSRPPTSEKDAGYRSGISEALVCVMEVRQSLAR' A
#
# COMPACT_ATOMS: atom_id res chain seq x y z
N MET A 1 -2.52 -9.99 18.19
CA MET A 1 -2.64 -9.26 16.90
C MET A 1 -1.62 -8.13 16.69
N LYS A 2 -0.92 -7.65 17.74
CA LYS A 2 0.11 -6.57 17.65
C LYS A 2 1.18 -6.79 16.57
N ARG A 3 1.62 -8.05 16.36
CA ARG A 3 2.59 -8.42 15.31
C ARG A 3 2.02 -8.27 13.88
N THR A 4 0.74 -8.60 13.67
CA THR A 4 0.08 -8.50 12.37
C THR A 4 -0.16 -7.05 11.99
N LEU A 5 -0.64 -6.23 12.92
CA LEU A 5 -0.81 -4.78 12.70
C LEU A 5 0.53 -4.11 12.35
N HIS A 6 1.59 -4.43 13.08
CA HIS A 6 2.92 -3.89 12.77
C HIS A 6 3.46 -4.34 11.40
N ALA A 7 3.11 -5.55 10.95
CA ALA A 7 3.46 -6.00 9.60
C ALA A 7 2.68 -5.22 8.53
N LEU A 8 1.40 -4.93 8.76
CA LEU A 8 0.58 -4.12 7.86
C LEU A 8 1.09 -2.68 7.78
N ASP A 9 1.51 -2.08 8.90
CA ASP A 9 2.11 -0.74 8.91
C ASP A 9 3.37 -0.68 8.02
N LYS A 10 4.25 -1.67 8.13
CA LYS A 10 5.45 -1.77 7.29
C LYS A 10 5.14 -1.98 5.81
N ILE A 11 4.08 -2.73 5.49
CA ILE A 11 3.65 -2.94 4.11
C ILE A 11 3.10 -1.64 3.54
N GLN A 12 2.25 -0.94 4.31
CA GLN A 12 1.70 0.35 3.93
C GLN A 12 2.80 1.37 3.64
N GLU A 13 3.75 1.55 4.56
CA GLU A 13 4.87 2.49 4.42
C GLU A 13 5.70 2.22 3.15
N ARG A 14 5.94 0.94 2.82
CA ARG A 14 6.68 0.56 1.61
C ARG A 14 5.91 0.87 0.33
N LEU A 15 4.60 0.65 0.32
CA LEU A 15 3.77 0.93 -0.85
C LEU A 15 3.62 2.44 -1.08
N GLU A 16 3.43 3.23 -0.01
CA GLU A 16 3.42 4.70 -0.06
C GLU A 16 4.76 5.23 -0.60
N SER A 17 5.89 4.74 -0.07
CA SER A 17 7.21 5.13 -0.56
C SER A 17 7.45 4.78 -2.04
N GLU A 18 6.92 3.66 -2.52
CA GLU A 18 7.05 3.27 -3.93
C GLU A 18 6.25 4.23 -4.84
N LEU A 19 5.06 4.67 -4.41
CA LEU A 19 4.28 5.70 -5.11
C LEU A 19 4.99 7.05 -5.12
N ASP A 20 5.63 7.45 -4.03
CA ASP A 20 6.34 8.73 -3.97
C ASP A 20 7.60 8.72 -4.84
N SER A 21 8.28 7.57 -4.94
CA SER A 21 9.55 7.45 -5.68
C SER A 21 9.40 7.42 -7.20
N ARG A 22 8.21 7.11 -7.74
CA ARG A 22 7.99 6.93 -9.18
C ARG A 22 6.97 7.92 -9.74
N PRO A 23 7.41 9.11 -10.23
CA PRO A 23 6.50 9.98 -10.96
C PRO A 23 5.96 9.27 -12.21
N PRO A 24 4.69 9.52 -12.62
CA PRO A 24 4.07 8.84 -13.74
C PRO A 24 4.68 9.36 -15.06
N THR A 25 5.77 8.74 -15.50
CA THR A 25 6.47 9.11 -16.74
C THR A 25 6.02 8.31 -17.96
N SER A 26 5.25 7.24 -17.75
CA SER A 26 4.77 6.32 -18.79
C SER A 26 3.43 5.69 -18.41
N GLU A 27 2.66 5.20 -19.40
CA GLU A 27 1.45 4.38 -19.16
C GLU A 27 1.74 3.12 -18.34
N LYS A 28 2.94 2.55 -18.51
CA LYS A 28 3.41 1.43 -17.68
C LYS A 28 3.52 1.83 -16.20
N ASP A 29 3.98 3.04 -15.94
CA ASP A 29 4.07 3.58 -14.58
C ASP A 29 2.68 3.88 -14.02
N ALA A 30 1.74 4.35 -14.85
CA ALA A 30 0.36 4.56 -14.45
C ALA A 30 -0.31 3.25 -14.01
N GLY A 31 -0.15 2.16 -14.79
CA GLY A 31 -0.67 0.84 -14.43
C GLY A 31 -0.03 0.28 -13.15
N TYR A 32 1.29 0.41 -13.01
CA TYR A 32 2.00 0.00 -11.81
C TYR A 32 1.53 0.77 -10.55
N ARG A 33 1.37 2.08 -10.66
CA ARG A 33 0.84 2.94 -9.58
C ARG A 33 -0.61 2.60 -9.23
N SER A 34 -1.45 2.26 -10.22
CA SER A 34 -2.82 1.77 -9.98
C SER A 34 -2.80 0.50 -9.12
N GLY A 35 -1.96 -0.48 -9.49
CA GLY A 35 -1.81 -1.71 -8.71
C GLY A 35 -1.31 -1.49 -7.28
N ILE A 36 -0.38 -0.55 -7.07
CA ILE A 36 0.06 -0.17 -5.71
C ILE A 36 -1.09 0.49 -4.93
N SER A 37 -1.88 1.34 -5.58
CA SER A 37 -3.02 2.02 -4.96
C SER A 37 -4.10 1.01 -4.54
N GLU A 38 -4.40 0.01 -5.37
CA GLU A 38 -5.29 -1.11 -5.04
C GLU A 38 -4.77 -1.94 -3.86
N ALA A 39 -3.47 -2.25 -3.86
CA ALA A 39 -2.84 -2.97 -2.75
C ALA A 39 -2.92 -2.20 -1.42
N LEU A 40 -2.78 -0.87 -1.45
CA LEU A 40 -2.93 -0.01 -0.28
C LEU A 40 -4.35 -0.06 0.30
N VAL A 41 -5.37 -0.01 -0.55
CA VAL A 41 -6.78 -0.15 -0.12
C VAL A 41 -6.97 -1.47 0.62
N CYS A 42 -6.53 -2.59 0.04
CA CYS A 42 -6.61 -3.90 0.69
C CYS A 42 -5.91 -3.93 2.07
N VAL A 43 -4.71 -3.33 2.18
CA VAL A 43 -3.97 -3.27 3.46
C VAL A 43 -4.77 -2.48 4.49
N MET A 44 -5.34 -1.33 4.12
CA MET A 44 -6.13 -0.49 5.01
C MET A 44 -7.41 -1.18 5.48
N GLU A 45 -8.10 -1.91 4.60
CA GLU A 45 -9.31 -2.68 4.93
C GLU A 45 -9.01 -3.80 5.93
N VAL A 46 -7.94 -4.56 5.70
CA VAL A 46 -7.50 -5.62 6.63
C VAL A 46 -7.09 -5.00 7.97
N ARG A 47 -6.34 -3.89 7.95
CA ARG A 47 -5.91 -3.20 9.17
C ARG A 47 -7.11 -2.72 9.99
N GLN A 48 -8.11 -2.13 9.33
CA GLN A 48 -9.34 -1.68 9.99
C GLN A 48 -10.13 -2.85 10.56
N SER A 49 -10.19 -3.99 9.85
CA SER A 49 -10.87 -5.20 10.30
C SER A 49 -10.20 -5.82 11.55
N LEU A 50 -8.87 -5.75 11.63
CA LEU A 50 -8.09 -6.27 12.77
C LEU A 50 -8.00 -5.31 13.97
N ALA A 51 -8.36 -4.04 13.77
CA ALA A 51 -8.36 -3.00 14.80
C ALA A 51 -9.72 -2.83 15.50
N ARG A 52 -10.78 -3.45 14.97
CA ARG A 52 -12.09 -3.60 15.61
C ARG A 52 -12.09 -4.77 16.57
#